data_AF-A0A2K4UT76-F1
#
_entry.id   AF-A0A2K4UT76-F1
#
_cell.length_a   1.000
_cell.length_b   1.000
_cell.length_c   1.000
_cell.angle_alpha   90.00
_cell.angle_beta   90.00
_cell.angle_gamma   90.00
#
_symmetry.space_group_name_H-M   'P 1'
#
loop_
_entity.id
_entity.type
_entity.pdbx_description
1 polymer ?
#
loop_
_entity_poly.entity_id
_entity_poly.type
_entity_poly.pdbx_seq_one_letter_code
_entity_poly.pdbx_strand_id
1 'polypeptide(L)'
;MYYLGQKEDLERAERYKQISRLLSRLSYANPKVPEINEIVPLPPAKLPAWDGKLKWIEEREANIPPPKPSEALIEQLAKAMVLDPKTGKPLPGSPVYSKED
;
A
#
# COMPACT_ATOMS: atom_id res chain seq x y z
N MET A 1 0.21 21.18 32.47
CA MET A 1 0.25 19.80 31.96
C MET A 1 -0.54 18.92 32.93
N TYR A 2 -1.66 18.35 32.51
CA TYR A 2 -2.46 17.45 33.34
C TYR A 2 -1.95 16.02 33.17
N TYR A 3 -1.54 15.39 34.26
CA TYR A 3 -1.19 13.96 34.27
C TYR A 3 -2.47 13.12 34.33
N LEU A 4 -2.69 12.27 33.33
CA LEU A 4 -3.93 11.48 33.18
C LEU A 4 -3.95 10.20 34.02
N GLY A 5 -2.84 9.80 34.67
CA GLY A 5 -2.78 8.62 35.53
C GLY A 5 -3.14 7.28 34.86
N GLN A 6 -3.08 7.20 33.52
CA GLN A 6 -3.39 5.97 32.81
C GLN A 6 -2.28 4.94 32.97
N LYS A 7 -2.67 3.69 33.24
CA LYS A 7 -1.74 2.55 33.22
C LYS A 7 -1.31 2.27 31.79
N GLU A 8 -0.02 2.08 31.58
CA GLU A 8 0.52 1.72 30.27
C GLU A 8 -0.01 0.35 29.81
N ASP A 9 -0.39 0.29 28.54
CA ASP A 9 -0.82 -0.94 27.86
C ASP A 9 0.16 -1.24 26.72
N LEU A 10 1.25 -1.92 27.07
CA LEU A 10 2.34 -2.21 26.14
C LEU A 10 1.91 -3.19 25.04
N GLU A 11 1.01 -4.13 25.34
CA GLU A 11 0.50 -5.08 24.35
C GLU A 11 -0.34 -4.38 23.30
N ARG A 12 -1.25 -3.48 23.71
CA ARG A 12 -2.04 -2.66 22.79
C ARG A 12 -1.14 -1.74 21.96
N ALA A 13 -0.14 -1.14 22.58
CA ALA A 13 0.81 -0.26 21.89
C ALA A 13 1.63 -0.99 20.82
N GLU A 14 2.16 -2.17 21.13
CA GLU A 14 2.91 -2.98 20.16
C GLU A 14 2.01 -3.45 19.02
N ARG A 15 0.74 -3.79 19.31
CA ARG A 15 -0.23 -4.15 18.27
C ARG A 15 -0.50 -2.99 17.30
N TYR A 16 -0.73 -1.78 17.81
CA TYR A 16 -0.83 -0.59 16.95
C TYR A 16 0.44 -0.33 16.13
N LYS A 17 1.62 -0.57 16.71
CA LYS A 17 2.90 -0.40 16.02
C LYS A 17 3.05 -1.39 14.86
N GLN A 18 2.64 -2.65 15.04
CA GLN A 18 2.64 -3.65 13.98
C GLN A 18 1.71 -3.25 12.84
N ILE A 19 0.48 -2.83 13.15
CA ILE A 19 -0.49 -2.33 12.16
C ILE A 19 0.09 -1.12 11.43
N SER A 20 0.63 -0.14 12.14
CA SER A 20 1.24 1.07 11.56
C SER A 20 2.39 0.76 10.59
N ARG A 21 3.29 -0.16 10.95
CA ARG A 21 4.38 -0.61 10.07
C ARG A 21 3.85 -1.21 8.77
N LEU A 22 2.83 -2.05 8.87
CA LEU A 22 2.20 -2.68 7.72
C LEU A 22 1.53 -1.66 6.81
N LEU A 23 0.70 -0.77 7.38
CA LEU A 23 0.04 0.30 6.63
C LEU A 23 1.05 1.24 5.96
N SER A 24 2.16 1.54 6.62
CA SER A 24 3.24 2.35 6.06
C SER A 24 3.88 1.67 4.85
N ARG A 25 4.21 0.38 4.96
CA ARG A 25 4.82 -0.42 3.88
C ARG A 25 3.91 -0.53 2.66
N LEU A 26 2.60 -0.55 2.87
CA LEU A 26 1.59 -0.72 1.82
C LEU A 26 0.83 0.57 1.51
N SER A 27 1.34 1.72 1.96
CA SER A 27 0.69 3.04 1.81
C SER A 27 0.33 3.38 0.37
N TYR A 28 1.16 2.97 -0.60
CA TYR A 28 0.91 3.14 -2.04
C TYR A 28 -0.38 2.46 -2.53
N ALA A 29 -0.90 1.48 -1.79
CA ALA A 29 -2.12 0.74 -2.12
C ALA A 29 -3.35 1.24 -1.33
N ASN A 30 -3.23 2.36 -0.61
CA ASN A 30 -4.31 2.95 0.20
C ASN A 30 -4.99 1.95 1.14
N PRO A 31 -4.25 1.34 2.09
CA PRO A 31 -4.75 0.26 2.93
C PRO A 31 -5.81 0.76 3.92
N LYS A 32 -6.77 -0.12 4.23
CA LYS A 32 -7.86 0.16 5.19
C LYS A 32 -7.95 -0.93 6.25
N VAL A 33 -8.40 -0.55 7.44
CA VAL A 33 -8.58 -1.48 8.58
C VAL A 33 -9.96 -1.25 9.21
N PRO A 34 -11.07 -1.60 8.52
CA PRO A 34 -12.41 -1.46 9.09
C PRO A 34 -12.60 -2.29 10.38
N GLU A 35 -11.88 -3.39 10.53
CA GLU A 35 -11.90 -4.30 11.66
C GLU A 35 -11.00 -3.85 12.84
N ILE A 36 -10.51 -2.60 12.86
CA ILE A 36 -9.55 -2.14 13.88
C ILE A 36 -10.05 -2.33 15.32
N ASN A 37 -11.36 -2.18 15.55
CA ASN A 37 -11.96 -2.38 16.87
C ASN A 37 -12.09 -3.86 17.25
N GLU A 38 -12.11 -4.78 16.27
CA GLU A 38 -12.06 -6.23 16.50
C GLU A 38 -10.65 -6.67 16.88
N ILE A 39 -9.61 -6.00 16.34
CA ILE A 39 -8.20 -6.34 16.58
C ILE A 39 -7.65 -5.63 17.83
N VAL A 40 -8.01 -4.36 18.01
CA VAL A 40 -7.49 -3.47 19.04
C VAL A 40 -8.65 -2.71 19.70
N PRO A 41 -9.48 -3.37 20.53
CA PRO A 41 -10.58 -2.70 21.19
C PRO A 41 -10.04 -1.66 22.19
N LEU A 42 -10.79 -0.56 22.35
CA LEU A 42 -10.46 0.49 23.28
C LEU A 42 -10.51 -0.01 24.74
N PRO A 43 -9.63 0.48 25.63
CA PRO A 43 -9.69 0.13 27.05
C PRO A 43 -11.05 0.51 27.66
N PRO A 44 -11.60 -0.28 28.61
CA PRO A 44 -10.94 -1.34 29.38
C PRO A 44 -11.02 -2.75 28.77
N ALA A 45 -11.49 -2.89 27.53
CA ALA A 45 -11.66 -4.20 26.89
C ALA A 45 -10.32 -4.96 26.82
N LYS A 46 -10.38 -6.28 27.06
CA LYS A 46 -9.22 -7.15 26.92
C LYS A 46 -8.83 -7.25 25.45
N LEU A 47 -7.52 -7.32 25.21
CA LEU A 47 -6.99 -7.50 23.87
C LEU A 47 -7.32 -8.93 23.39
N PRO A 48 -8.02 -9.11 22.25
CA PRO A 48 -8.33 -10.43 21.72
C PRO A 48 -7.06 -11.10 21.16
N ALA A 49 -7.11 -12.40 20.95
CA ALA A 49 -6.07 -13.08 20.17
C ALA A 49 -6.08 -12.53 18.73
N TRP A 50 -4.90 -12.28 18.18
CA TRP A 50 -4.74 -11.79 16.81
C TRP A 50 -3.53 -12.45 16.20
N ASP A 51 -3.68 -12.93 14.97
CA ASP A 51 -2.68 -13.67 14.20
C ASP A 51 -1.72 -12.76 13.41
N GLY A 52 -1.89 -11.44 13.50
CA GLY A 52 -1.08 -10.45 12.81
C GLY A 52 -1.53 -10.14 11.39
N LYS A 53 -2.67 -10.68 10.94
CA LYS A 53 -3.21 -10.45 9.59
C LYS A 53 -4.35 -9.45 9.58
N LEU A 54 -4.51 -8.74 8.46
CA LEU A 54 -5.61 -7.83 8.21
C LEU A 54 -6.45 -8.36 7.06
N LYS A 55 -7.78 -8.22 7.14
CA LYS A 55 -8.72 -8.64 6.08
C LYS A 55 -8.35 -8.00 4.75
N TRP A 56 -7.93 -6.73 4.79
CA TRP A 56 -7.49 -6.01 3.60
C TRP A 56 -6.27 -6.64 2.89
N ILE A 57 -5.34 -7.27 3.62
CA ILE A 57 -4.21 -7.97 2.97
C ILE A 57 -4.74 -9.20 2.23
N GLU A 58 -5.61 -9.98 2.87
CA GLU A 58 -6.17 -11.19 2.30
C GLU A 58 -6.98 -10.87 1.03
N GLU A 59 -7.81 -9.84 1.07
CA GLU A 59 -8.56 -9.33 -0.08
C GLU A 59 -7.62 -8.90 -1.22
N ARG A 60 -6.51 -8.23 -0.89
CA ARG A 60 -5.54 -7.78 -1.88
C ARG A 60 -4.77 -8.93 -2.52
N GLU A 61 -4.34 -9.91 -1.74
CA GLU A 61 -3.66 -11.10 -2.22
C GLU A 61 -4.58 -12.00 -3.05
N ALA A 62 -5.87 -12.03 -2.71
CA ALA A 62 -6.88 -12.71 -3.51
C ALA A 62 -7.26 -11.97 -4.80
N ASN A 63 -6.99 -10.66 -4.90
CA ASN A 63 -7.35 -9.87 -6.05
C ASN A 63 -6.43 -10.17 -7.26
N ILE A 64 -7.04 -10.63 -8.35
CA ILE A 64 -6.33 -10.96 -9.59
C ILE A 64 -5.86 -9.65 -10.24
N PRO A 65 -4.56 -9.49 -10.56
CA PRO A 65 -4.09 -8.29 -11.25
C PRO A 65 -4.84 -8.11 -12.58
N PRO A 66 -5.09 -6.86 -12.99
CA PRO A 66 -5.78 -6.61 -14.25
C PRO A 66 -5.03 -7.27 -15.41
N PRO A 67 -5.75 -7.71 -16.46
CA PRO A 67 -5.10 -8.30 -17.62
C PRO A 67 -4.14 -7.28 -18.23
N LYS A 68 -3.03 -7.78 -18.79
CA LYS A 68 -2.09 -6.92 -19.49
C LYS A 68 -2.83 -6.17 -20.62
N PRO A 69 -2.51 -4.89 -20.86
CA PRO A 69 -3.07 -4.15 -21.99
C PRO A 69 -2.71 -4.86 -23.31
N SER A 70 -3.53 -4.66 -24.33
CA SER A 70 -3.27 -5.22 -25.66
C SER A 70 -1.99 -4.61 -26.27
N GLU A 71 -1.29 -5.40 -27.08
CA GLU A 71 -0.07 -4.94 -27.78
C GLU A 71 -0.34 -3.68 -28.63
N ALA A 72 -1.51 -3.62 -29.27
CA ALA A 72 -1.93 -2.45 -30.04
C ALA A 72 -2.02 -1.17 -29.18
N LEU A 73 -2.52 -1.28 -27.94
CA LEU A 73 -2.60 -0.14 -27.02
C LEU A 73 -1.20 0.28 -26.55
N ILE A 74 -0.32 -0.69 -26.27
CA ILE A 74 1.08 -0.42 -25.90
C ILE A 74 1.77 0.35 -27.03
N GLU A 75 1.63 -0.10 -28.28
CA GLU A 75 2.21 0.58 -29.44
C GLU A 75 1.67 2.00 -29.64
N GLN A 76 0.36 2.18 -29.46
CA GLN A 76 -0.28 3.49 -29.61
C GLN A 76 0.26 4.49 -28.58
N LEU A 77 0.35 4.08 -27.31
CA LEU A 77 0.86 4.93 -26.24
C LEU A 77 2.36 5.21 -26.40
N ALA A 78 3.15 4.20 -26.81
CA ALA A 78 4.57 4.36 -27.09
C ALA A 78 4.80 5.37 -28.21
N LYS A 79 4.08 5.26 -29.34
CA LYS A 79 4.17 6.23 -30.45
C LYS A 79 3.76 7.64 -30.01
N ALA A 80 2.69 7.77 -29.23
CA ALA A 80 2.21 9.06 -28.73
C ALA A 80 3.25 9.79 -27.86
N MET A 81 4.03 9.04 -27.08
CA MET A 81 5.10 9.58 -26.23
C MET A 81 6.49 9.53 -26.88
N VAL A 82 6.59 9.14 -28.16
CA VAL A 82 7.85 8.98 -28.89
C VAL A 82 8.81 8.04 -28.15
N LEU A 83 8.30 6.89 -27.72
CA LEU A 83 9.03 5.82 -27.03
C LEU A 83 9.19 4.61 -27.95
N ASP A 84 10.22 3.80 -27.70
CA ASP A 84 10.35 2.47 -28.28
C ASP A 84 9.24 1.55 -27.75
N PRO A 85 8.36 0.98 -28.61
CA PRO A 85 7.25 0.13 -28.17
C PRO A 85 7.69 -1.18 -27.49
N LYS A 86 8.90 -1.68 -27.77
CA LYS A 86 9.41 -2.93 -27.19
C LYS A 86 10.11 -2.70 -25.86
N THR A 87 10.79 -1.58 -25.70
CA THR A 87 11.65 -1.33 -24.52
C THR A 87 11.10 -0.23 -23.59
N GLY A 88 10.16 0.59 -24.06
CA GLY A 88 9.62 1.76 -23.35
C GLY A 88 10.61 2.92 -23.22
N LYS A 89 11.80 2.82 -23.83
CA LYS A 89 12.84 3.85 -23.73
C LYS A 89 12.49 5.08 -24.58
N PRO A 90 12.80 6.30 -24.12
CA PRO A 90 12.57 7.51 -24.90
C PRO A 90 13.48 7.57 -26.12
N LEU A 91 12.89 7.89 -27.26
CA LEU A 91 13.62 8.16 -28.50
C LEU A 91 13.95 9.66 -28.59
N PRO A 92 14.94 10.06 -29.41
CA PRO A 92 15.23 11.47 -29.67
C PRO A 92 13.98 12.22 -30.13
N GLY A 93 13.61 13.29 -29.43
CA GLY A 93 12.38 14.05 -29.67
C GLY A 93 11.21 13.68 -28.75
N SER A 94 11.38 12.70 -27.86
CA SER A 94 10.43 12.46 -26.77
C SER A 94 10.48 13.60 -25.74
N PRO A 95 9.33 14.01 -25.16
CA PRO A 95 9.28 15.02 -24.11
C PRO A 95 10.04 14.61 -22.83
N VAL A 96 10.31 13.32 -22.65
CA VAL A 96 11.06 12.77 -21.51
C VAL A 96 12.46 12.28 -21.91
N TYR A 97 12.93 12.65 -23.10
CA TYR A 97 14.29 12.34 -23.55
C TYR A 97 15.29 13.26 -22.84
N SER A 98 16.03 12.74 -21.87
CA SER A 98 17.23 13.36 -21.35
C SER A 98 18.43 12.96 -22.20
N LYS A 99 19.14 13.93 -22.79
CA LYS A 99 20.51 13.69 -23.25
C LYS A 99 21.36 13.53 -21.99
N GLU A 100 21.90 12.34 -21.78
CA GLU A 100 22.99 12.17 -20.81
C GLU A 100 24.16 13.04 -21.31
N ASP A 101 24.55 14.05 -20.52
CA ASP A 101 25.73 14.90 -20.74
C ASP A 101 27.03 14.12 -20.43
#